data_AF-A0A848XL62-F1
#
_entry.id   AF-A0A848XL62-F1
#
_cell.length_a   1.000
_cell.length_b   1.000
_cell.length_c   1.000
_cell.angle_alpha   90.00
_cell.angle_beta   90.00
_cell.angle_gamma   90.00
#
_symmetry.space_group_name_H-M   'P 1'
#
loop_
_entity.id
_entity.type
_entity.pdbx_description
1 polymer ?
#
loop_
_entity_poly.entity_id
_entity_poly.type
_entity_poly.pdbx_seq_one_letter_code
_entity_poly.pdbx_strand_id
1 'polypeptide(L)'
;DEVEAATRAHLRPGMSLALLCVLFAFAGGFVAGDQAWLPQRYLVPVKDWIKTRLEMAAPPPRVTRETVSTGLLRLDLERIRVPGLREGAGGGLTSVRDHLLLVTHDGNVLRVDGTSTHPTSIRPPDNGFRAYRSASGTPRYENLNHNLLWFRYNDVLYFESDGSGALALSYTEWHDAAECYTTTVARLDLGPAPVDVVATNAGPEDWRILFRTEPCLPLKKTMRALEGQMAGGRMAYDPSTGLILLGSGDYHWDGLYAPDVLAQDPRNDYGKVLEIDPQTGASSHRSIGHRNVQGLALDTSGRLWGVEHGPRGGDELNLIRPGRNFGWPRVTLGTAYSGLPWPDASPYGRHDGYAEPVFAWVPSIATSNLVQVRGFDPAWDGDLMVASLRSGSLFRVRLAGDRVQVVEPIPLGEPIRYVHQHSDGRLVAWTDQHQIVFISKSHERAAAARAALLIKEQGLDPARAGALTSALGGCLECHGLAPSSTDAVPHLGQVFGGPVAGSSYPGHSPALEARGGRWTRAALTAFLSDPQAFAPGTTMPAPNLSSRTVNDLVSLLERLSHPE
;
A
#
# COMPACT_ATOMS: atom_id res chain seq x y z
N ASP A 1 -13.52 13.99 47.49
CA ASP A 1 -12.78 14.77 48.51
C ASP A 1 -11.28 14.89 48.21
N GLU A 2 -10.52 13.80 47.97
CA GLU A 2 -9.10 13.95 47.55
C GLU A 2 -8.88 14.38 46.08
N VAL A 3 -9.89 14.20 45.21
CA VAL A 3 -9.88 14.75 43.83
C VAL A 3 -10.25 16.23 43.81
N GLU A 4 -10.95 16.72 44.83
CA GLU A 4 -11.44 18.10 44.88
C GLU A 4 -10.36 19.09 45.36
N ALA A 5 -9.39 18.61 46.15
CA ALA A 5 -8.25 19.40 46.63
C ALA A 5 -7.20 19.66 45.53
N ALA A 6 -6.97 18.70 44.62
CA ALA A 6 -5.99 18.86 43.53
C ALA A 6 -6.46 19.83 42.43
N THR A 7 -7.77 20.04 42.30
CA THR A 7 -8.35 20.83 41.20
C THR A 7 -8.34 22.34 41.49
N ARG A 8 -8.16 22.77 42.75
CA ARG A 8 -8.16 24.20 43.14
C ARG A 8 -6.82 24.93 43.01
N ALA A 9 -5.70 24.22 42.77
CA ALA A 9 -4.39 24.85 42.79
C ALA A 9 -3.94 25.48 41.45
N HIS A 10 -4.52 25.11 40.30
CA HIS A 10 -3.96 25.49 38.98
C HIS A 10 -4.95 26.00 37.91
N LEU A 11 -6.16 26.40 38.28
CA LEU A 11 -7.11 26.97 37.33
C LEU A 11 -7.10 28.52 37.40
N ARG A 12 -6.55 29.15 36.36
CA ARG A 12 -6.73 30.60 36.14
C ARG A 12 -8.20 30.91 35.83
N PRO A 13 -8.75 32.05 36.25
CA PRO A 13 -10.19 32.37 36.18
C PRO A 13 -10.82 32.39 34.78
N GLY A 14 -10.05 32.24 33.70
CA GLY A 14 -10.56 32.07 32.33
C GLY A 14 -10.91 30.64 31.91
N MET A 15 -10.45 29.59 32.63
CA MET A 15 -10.70 28.18 32.25
C MET A 15 -12.13 27.71 32.53
N SER A 16 -12.79 28.26 33.54
CA SER A 16 -14.14 27.85 33.94
C SER A 16 -15.22 28.26 32.94
N LEU A 17 -15.00 29.35 32.19
CA LEU A 17 -15.96 29.84 31.18
C LEU A 17 -15.91 29.01 29.89
N ALA A 18 -14.71 28.57 29.49
CA ALA A 18 -14.53 27.72 28.30
C ALA A 18 -15.15 26.32 28.50
N LEU A 19 -15.01 25.75 29.71
CA LEU A 19 -15.60 24.46 30.04
C LEU A 19 -17.14 24.51 30.08
N LEU A 20 -17.72 25.62 30.58
CA LEU A 20 -19.16 25.85 30.57
C LEU A 20 -19.72 26.02 29.15
N CYS A 21 -19.01 26.73 28.27
CA CYS A 21 -19.41 26.89 26.86
C CYS A 21 -19.41 25.55 26.10
N VAL A 22 -18.47 24.66 26.39
CA VAL A 22 -18.41 23.31 25.81
C VAL A 22 -19.60 22.47 26.27
N LEU A 23 -19.97 22.53 27.55
CA LEU A 23 -21.12 21.80 28.10
C LEU A 23 -22.47 22.30 27.53
N PHE A 24 -22.63 23.61 27.30
CA PHE A 24 -23.83 24.15 26.66
C PHE A 24 -23.94 23.79 25.17
N ALA A 25 -22.82 23.70 24.45
CA ALA A 25 -22.80 23.23 23.06
C ALA A 25 -23.21 21.74 22.94
N PHE A 26 -22.86 20.92 23.94
CA PHE A 26 -23.29 19.52 24.02
C PHE A 26 -24.79 19.37 24.27
N ALA A 27 -25.40 20.23 25.10
CA ALA A 27 -26.84 20.19 25.38
C ALA A 27 -27.70 20.69 24.21
N GLY A 28 -27.23 21.71 23.45
CA GLY A 28 -27.94 22.22 22.28
C GLY A 28 -27.89 21.28 21.07
N GLY A 29 -26.80 20.52 20.89
CA GLY A 29 -26.63 19.58 19.77
C GLY A 29 -27.45 18.29 19.85
N PHE A 30 -28.08 18.00 20.99
CA PHE A 30 -28.94 16.81 21.15
C PHE A 30 -30.38 17.02 20.66
N VAL A 31 -30.80 18.27 20.42
CA VAL A 31 -32.20 18.62 20.09
C VAL A 31 -32.42 18.87 18.59
N ALA A 32 -31.37 19.15 17.83
CA ALA A 32 -31.43 19.26 16.37
C ALA A 32 -30.55 18.16 15.77
N GLY A 33 -31.15 17.20 15.06
CA GLY A 33 -30.51 15.97 14.55
C GLY A 33 -29.42 16.18 13.48
N ASP A 34 -28.42 17.01 13.75
CA ASP A 34 -27.35 17.39 12.83
C ASP A 34 -25.98 17.04 13.46
N GLN A 35 -25.60 15.76 13.36
CA GLN A 35 -24.45 15.19 14.09
C GLN A 35 -23.06 15.47 13.48
N ALA A 36 -22.93 16.31 12.44
CA ALA A 36 -21.66 16.42 11.72
C ALA A 36 -20.98 17.80 11.75
N TRP A 37 -21.68 18.89 12.12
CA TRP A 37 -21.17 20.23 11.84
C TRP A 37 -20.39 20.91 12.98
N LEU A 38 -20.72 20.62 14.24
CA LEU A 38 -20.09 21.26 15.41
C LEU A 38 -18.74 20.65 15.88
N PRO A 39 -18.45 19.33 15.72
CA PRO A 39 -17.22 18.78 16.29
C PRO A 39 -15.94 19.22 15.57
N GLN A 40 -15.99 19.53 14.27
CA GLN A 40 -14.76 19.78 13.50
C GLN A 40 -14.14 21.16 13.74
N ARG A 41 -14.94 22.18 14.06
CA ARG A 41 -14.44 23.56 14.16
C ARG A 41 -13.79 23.88 15.51
N TYR A 42 -14.12 23.13 16.57
CA TYR A 42 -13.68 23.43 17.94
C TYR A 42 -13.09 22.25 18.72
N LEU A 43 -13.47 20.99 18.44
CA LEU A 43 -12.94 19.83 19.19
C LEU A 43 -11.61 19.30 18.65
N VAL A 44 -11.38 19.35 17.33
CA VAL A 44 -10.10 18.91 16.73
C VAL A 44 -8.94 19.79 17.20
N PRO A 45 -9.01 21.14 17.15
CA PRO A 45 -7.90 21.98 17.60
C PRO A 45 -7.58 21.80 19.08
N VAL A 46 -8.59 21.60 19.94
CA VAL A 46 -8.39 21.44 21.39
C VAL A 46 -7.86 20.06 21.73
N LYS A 47 -8.34 19.00 21.07
CA LYS A 47 -7.83 17.63 21.27
C LYS A 47 -6.38 17.51 20.79
N ASP A 48 -6.05 18.11 19.66
CA ASP A 48 -4.68 18.14 19.13
C ASP A 48 -3.78 19.04 19.98
N TRP A 49 -4.28 20.18 20.46
CA TRP A 49 -3.55 21.04 21.40
C TRP A 49 -3.25 20.35 22.74
N ILE A 50 -4.21 19.61 23.31
CA ILE A 50 -4.03 18.81 24.54
C ILE A 50 -3.05 17.65 24.29
N LYS A 51 -3.19 16.93 23.17
CA LYS A 51 -2.29 15.82 22.80
C LYS A 51 -0.85 16.31 22.62
N THR A 52 -0.67 17.43 21.91
CA THR A 52 0.65 18.04 21.67
C THR A 52 1.31 18.55 22.96
N ARG A 53 0.52 19.02 23.95
CA ARG A 53 1.07 19.47 25.24
C ARG A 53 1.29 18.36 26.26
N LEU A 54 0.52 17.28 26.22
CA LEU A 54 0.74 16.11 27.09
C LEU A 54 1.87 15.22 26.56
N GLU A 55 2.17 15.26 25.26
CA GLU A 55 3.31 14.57 24.62
C GLU A 55 4.64 15.32 24.77
N MET A 56 4.87 16.04 25.88
CA MET A 56 6.22 16.51 26.28
C MET A 56 7.09 15.36 26.85
N ALA A 57 6.81 14.12 26.43
CA ALA A 57 7.67 12.97 26.64
C ALA A 57 8.74 12.94 25.52
N ALA A 58 9.85 12.24 25.76
CA ALA A 58 10.93 12.07 24.79
C ALA A 58 10.38 11.76 23.38
N PRO A 59 11.02 12.27 22.30
CA PRO A 59 10.54 12.03 20.94
C PRO A 59 10.33 10.52 20.74
N PRO A 60 9.16 10.09 20.22
CA PRO A 60 8.88 8.68 20.06
C PRO A 60 10.00 8.03 19.22
N PRO A 61 10.39 6.79 19.53
CA PRO A 61 11.46 6.13 18.80
C PRO A 61 11.14 6.15 17.31
N ARG A 62 12.14 6.49 16.48
CA ARG A 62 12.00 6.56 15.01
C ARG A 62 11.49 5.26 14.41
N VAL A 63 11.76 4.15 15.10
CA VAL A 63 11.32 2.81 14.74
C VAL A 63 10.65 2.15 15.94
N THR A 64 9.41 1.70 15.78
CA THR A 64 8.72 0.85 16.77
C THR A 64 8.54 -0.56 16.23
N ARG A 65 8.47 -1.53 17.14
CA ARG A 65 8.43 -2.95 16.81
C ARG A 65 7.40 -3.68 17.63
N GLU A 66 6.57 -4.44 16.95
CA GLU A 66 5.44 -5.18 17.51
C GLU A 66 5.38 -6.56 16.87
N THR A 67 4.70 -7.49 17.53
CA THR A 67 4.39 -8.79 16.92
C THR A 67 2.88 -8.97 16.86
N VAL A 68 2.37 -9.44 15.73
CA VAL A 68 0.96 -9.79 15.55
C VAL A 68 0.86 -11.28 15.24
N SER A 69 -0.05 -11.97 15.91
CA SER A 69 -0.34 -13.37 15.60
C SER A 69 -1.55 -13.45 14.69
N THR A 70 -1.45 -14.27 13.66
CA THR A 70 -2.54 -14.66 12.76
C THR A 70 -2.88 -16.12 13.03
N GLY A 71 -3.92 -16.64 12.40
CA GLY A 71 -4.32 -18.04 12.49
C GLY A 71 -3.28 -19.01 11.94
N LEU A 72 -2.35 -18.55 11.08
CA LEU A 72 -1.33 -19.39 10.44
C LEU A 72 0.11 -18.97 10.76
N LEU A 73 0.37 -17.67 10.85
CA LEU A 73 1.71 -17.09 10.98
C LEU A 73 1.81 -16.15 12.17
N ARG A 74 3.01 -16.03 12.74
CA ARG A 74 3.38 -14.92 13.61
C ARG A 74 4.18 -13.91 12.80
N LEU A 75 3.76 -12.65 12.86
CA LEU A 75 4.35 -11.56 12.09
C LEU A 75 5.06 -10.57 13.01
N ASP A 76 6.16 -10.03 12.52
CA ASP A 76 6.81 -8.85 13.10
C ASP A 76 6.44 -7.62 12.29
N LEU A 77 6.08 -6.56 13.00
CA LEU A 77 5.78 -5.25 12.45
C LEU A 77 6.92 -4.30 12.82
N GLU A 78 7.56 -3.70 11.82
CA GLU A 78 8.54 -2.63 12.01
C GLU A 78 8.01 -1.33 11.40
N ARG A 79 7.78 -0.32 12.24
CA ARG A 79 7.14 0.94 11.83
C ARG A 79 8.16 2.05 11.75
N ILE A 80 8.08 2.86 10.71
CA ILE A 80 8.91 4.06 10.51
C ILE A 80 7.98 5.24 10.30
N ARG A 81 8.13 6.28 11.12
CA ARG A 81 7.38 7.53 10.93
C ARG A 81 8.08 8.43 9.90
N VAL A 82 7.32 8.91 8.93
CA VAL A 82 7.77 9.89 7.93
C VAL A 82 7.47 11.30 8.44
N PRO A 83 8.48 12.10 8.80
CA PRO A 83 8.26 13.43 9.36
C PRO A 83 7.98 14.48 8.27
N GLY A 84 7.36 15.59 8.68
CA GLY A 84 7.32 16.83 7.88
C GLY A 84 6.37 16.83 6.69
N LEU A 85 5.41 15.90 6.64
CA LEU A 85 4.37 15.89 5.63
C LEU A 85 3.24 16.86 5.96
N ARG A 86 2.59 17.40 4.93
CA ARG A 86 1.37 18.20 5.09
C ARG A 86 0.25 17.34 5.72
N GLU A 87 -0.69 17.97 6.41
CA GLU A 87 -1.91 17.28 6.83
C GLU A 87 -2.71 16.85 5.58
N GLY A 88 -3.12 15.58 5.56
CA GLY A 88 -3.81 14.96 4.45
C GLY A 88 -3.51 13.46 4.32
N ALA A 89 -4.24 12.82 3.42
CA ALA A 89 -4.20 11.38 3.20
C ALA A 89 -4.19 11.05 1.70
N GLY A 90 -3.46 10.01 1.32
CA GLY A 90 -3.23 9.64 -0.08
C GLY A 90 -1.83 9.11 -0.30
N GLY A 91 -1.43 9.05 -1.57
CA GLY A 91 -0.16 8.48 -1.98
C GLY A 91 -0.20 6.99 -2.23
N GLY A 92 0.94 6.47 -2.67
CA GLY A 92 1.15 5.08 -3.03
C GLY A 92 2.59 4.62 -2.82
N LEU A 93 2.78 3.31 -2.88
CA LEU A 93 4.08 2.66 -2.80
C LEU A 93 4.35 1.88 -4.09
N THR A 94 5.60 1.87 -4.53
CA THR A 94 6.03 0.97 -5.60
C THR A 94 7.46 0.50 -5.36
N SER A 95 7.87 -0.59 -6.00
CA SER A 95 9.25 -1.08 -5.97
C SER A 95 9.91 -0.89 -7.32
N VAL A 96 11.09 -0.25 -7.31
CA VAL A 96 11.98 -0.18 -8.47
C VAL A 96 13.23 -0.97 -8.10
N ARG A 97 13.31 -2.22 -8.58
CA ARG A 97 14.32 -3.19 -8.14
C ARG A 97 14.29 -3.32 -6.61
N ASP A 98 15.43 -3.16 -5.94
CA ASP A 98 15.59 -3.30 -4.49
C ASP A 98 15.18 -2.03 -3.71
N HIS A 99 14.66 -1.00 -4.39
CA HIS A 99 14.26 0.25 -3.77
C HIS A 99 12.75 0.35 -3.63
N LEU A 100 12.28 0.60 -2.40
CA LEU A 100 10.91 0.98 -2.14
C LEU A 100 10.78 2.50 -2.30
N LEU A 101 9.86 2.93 -3.17
CA LEU A 101 9.48 4.33 -3.33
C LEU A 101 8.11 4.58 -2.70
N LEU A 102 8.01 5.70 -2.00
CA LEU A 102 6.78 6.28 -1.48
C LEU A 102 6.52 7.60 -2.20
N VAL A 103 5.33 7.73 -2.79
CA VAL A 103 4.80 9.03 -3.21
C VAL A 103 3.72 9.41 -2.21
N THR A 104 3.90 10.55 -1.55
CA THR A 104 2.95 11.05 -0.54
C THR A 104 1.79 11.81 -1.20
N HIS A 105 0.72 12.03 -0.44
CA HIS A 105 -0.46 12.77 -0.92
C HIS A 105 -0.14 14.21 -1.40
N ASP A 106 0.94 14.82 -0.93
CA ASP A 106 1.42 16.15 -1.29
C ASP A 106 2.55 16.16 -2.33
N GLY A 107 2.88 15.00 -2.91
CA GLY A 107 3.78 14.91 -4.06
C GLY A 107 5.27 14.78 -3.71
N ASN A 108 5.61 14.46 -2.46
CA ASN A 108 6.98 14.10 -2.11
C ASN A 108 7.27 12.67 -2.58
N VAL A 109 8.36 12.50 -3.31
CA VAL A 109 8.86 11.19 -3.73
C VAL A 109 10.04 10.82 -2.84
N LEU A 110 9.83 9.83 -1.98
CA LEU A 110 10.79 9.37 -1.00
C LEU A 110 11.23 7.94 -1.33
N ARG A 111 12.52 7.67 -1.16
CA ARG A 111 13.07 6.31 -1.13
C ARG A 111 13.14 5.82 0.31
N VAL A 112 12.82 4.55 0.53
CA VAL A 112 12.83 3.92 1.85
C VAL A 112 13.95 2.90 1.91
N ASP A 113 14.86 3.07 2.86
CA ASP A 113 16.03 2.21 3.08
C ASP A 113 15.98 1.60 4.48
N GLY A 114 15.49 0.37 4.59
CA GLY A 114 15.41 -0.32 5.87
C GLY A 114 14.58 0.47 6.89
N THR A 115 15.26 1.30 7.71
CA THR A 115 14.69 2.09 8.82
C THR A 115 14.56 3.60 8.57
N SER A 116 14.96 4.10 7.39
CA SER A 116 14.94 5.54 7.09
C SER A 116 14.33 5.88 5.73
N THR A 117 13.84 7.11 5.62
CA THR A 117 13.33 7.70 4.37
C THR A 117 14.23 8.80 3.87
N HIS A 118 14.48 8.83 2.56
CA HIS A 118 15.35 9.78 1.89
C HIS A 118 14.60 10.45 0.73
N PRO A 119 14.54 11.78 0.65
CA PRO A 119 14.01 12.45 -0.52
C PRO A 119 14.78 12.05 -1.78
N THR A 120 14.05 11.90 -2.89
CA THR A 120 14.66 11.69 -4.22
C THR A 120 14.74 13.01 -4.98
N SER A 121 15.45 12.98 -6.13
CA SER A 121 15.48 14.09 -7.09
C SER A 121 14.33 14.06 -8.10
N ILE A 122 13.37 13.14 -7.93
CA ILE A 122 12.18 13.04 -8.78
C ILE A 122 11.09 13.99 -8.23
N ARG A 123 10.64 14.92 -9.06
CA ARG A 123 9.58 15.89 -8.73
C ARG A 123 8.36 15.67 -9.63
N PRO A 124 7.20 15.31 -9.06
CA PRO A 124 5.96 15.15 -9.82
C PRO A 124 5.45 16.45 -10.48
N PRO A 125 4.58 16.35 -11.50
CA PRO A 125 3.86 17.50 -12.07
C PRO A 125 3.06 18.28 -11.01
N ASP A 126 2.96 19.61 -11.11
CA ASP A 126 2.07 20.37 -10.21
C ASP A 126 0.62 19.92 -10.45
N ASN A 127 -0.03 19.43 -9.40
CA ASN A 127 -1.42 18.99 -9.45
C ASN A 127 -2.42 20.16 -9.31
N GLY A 128 -1.95 21.40 -9.23
CA GLY A 128 -2.79 22.59 -9.14
C GLY A 128 -3.29 22.91 -7.73
N PHE A 129 -2.81 22.19 -6.68
CA PHE A 129 -3.26 22.40 -5.30
C PHE A 129 -3.15 23.87 -4.84
N ARG A 130 -2.04 24.54 -5.16
CA ARG A 130 -1.82 25.94 -4.75
C ARG A 130 -2.80 26.89 -5.46
N ALA A 131 -3.04 26.67 -6.75
CA ALA A 131 -4.02 27.43 -7.51
C ALA A 131 -5.43 27.20 -6.98
N TYR A 132 -5.83 25.94 -6.76
CA TYR A 132 -7.12 25.59 -6.17
C TYR A 132 -7.33 26.22 -4.78
N ARG A 133 -6.31 26.16 -3.91
CA ARG A 133 -6.36 26.82 -2.59
C ARG A 133 -6.58 28.33 -2.72
N SER A 134 -5.89 28.98 -3.66
CA SER A 134 -6.08 30.40 -3.94
C SER A 134 -7.50 30.68 -4.44
N ALA A 135 -7.96 29.93 -5.45
CA ALA A 135 -9.29 30.06 -6.04
C ALA A 135 -10.40 29.87 -4.99
N SER A 136 -10.26 28.88 -4.10
CA SER A 136 -11.23 28.60 -3.03
C SER A 136 -11.41 29.74 -2.02
N GLY A 137 -10.45 30.66 -1.92
CA GLY A 137 -10.52 31.85 -1.06
C GLY A 137 -11.07 33.10 -1.75
N THR A 138 -11.44 33.01 -3.04
CA THR A 138 -11.98 34.16 -3.78
C THR A 138 -13.49 34.32 -3.53
N PRO A 139 -14.06 35.54 -3.65
CA PRO A 139 -15.51 35.76 -3.49
C PRO A 139 -16.39 34.89 -4.40
N ARG A 140 -15.82 34.42 -5.52
CA ARG A 140 -16.51 33.53 -6.45
C ARG A 140 -16.80 32.14 -5.85
N TYR A 141 -15.90 31.62 -5.00
CA TYR A 141 -15.96 30.25 -4.48
C TYR A 141 -16.00 30.17 -2.96
N GLU A 142 -15.87 31.29 -2.24
CA GLU A 142 -15.84 31.32 -0.77
C GLU A 142 -17.05 30.66 -0.09
N ASN A 143 -18.18 30.60 -0.78
CA ASN A 143 -19.43 29.99 -0.30
C ASN A 143 -19.53 28.48 -0.60
N LEU A 144 -18.59 27.92 -1.36
CA LEU A 144 -18.53 26.47 -1.60
C LEU A 144 -17.83 25.77 -0.44
N ASN A 145 -18.22 24.52 -0.21
CA ASN A 145 -17.68 23.73 0.88
C ASN A 145 -16.39 23.01 0.44
N HIS A 146 -15.25 23.64 0.65
CA HIS A 146 -13.94 23.11 0.27
C HIS A 146 -13.33 22.21 1.36
N ASN A 147 -12.69 21.12 0.95
CA ASN A 147 -11.83 20.31 1.82
C ASN A 147 -10.46 20.08 1.17
N LEU A 148 -9.47 20.89 1.59
CA LEU A 148 -8.12 20.85 1.02
C LEU A 148 -7.31 19.60 1.44
N LEU A 149 -7.74 18.88 2.48
CA LEU A 149 -7.06 17.68 2.96
C LEU A 149 -7.27 16.47 2.04
N TRP A 150 -8.28 16.52 1.17
CA TRP A 150 -8.60 15.45 0.23
C TRP A 150 -8.00 15.64 -1.17
N PHE A 151 -7.39 16.80 -1.42
CA PHE A 151 -6.66 17.06 -2.66
C PHE A 151 -5.29 16.36 -2.61
N ARG A 152 -5.05 15.43 -3.54
CA ARG A 152 -3.96 14.46 -3.38
C ARG A 152 -3.42 13.87 -4.67
N TYR A 153 -2.17 13.43 -4.60
CA TYR A 153 -1.66 12.33 -5.42
C TYR A 153 -2.28 11.01 -4.90
N ASN A 154 -2.79 10.21 -5.82
CA ASN A 154 -3.54 9.00 -5.51
C ASN A 154 -2.63 7.77 -5.46
N ASP A 155 -1.74 7.62 -6.44
CA ASP A 155 -0.94 6.40 -6.60
C ASP A 155 0.35 6.61 -7.40
N VAL A 156 1.28 5.67 -7.25
CA VAL A 156 2.50 5.52 -8.06
C VAL A 156 2.65 4.05 -8.49
N LEU A 157 2.97 3.83 -9.76
CA LEU A 157 3.15 2.52 -10.34
C LEU A 157 4.48 2.47 -11.08
N TYR A 158 5.31 1.48 -10.79
CA TYR A 158 6.47 1.15 -11.63
C TYR A 158 6.06 0.03 -12.58
N PHE A 159 6.47 0.15 -13.83
CA PHE A 159 6.28 -0.90 -14.83
C PHE A 159 7.43 -0.89 -15.83
N GLU A 160 7.62 -2.02 -16.50
CA GLU A 160 8.58 -2.18 -17.59
C GLU A 160 7.81 -2.47 -18.89
N SER A 161 8.16 -1.75 -19.96
CA SER A 161 7.63 -1.92 -21.31
C SER A 161 8.81 -1.84 -22.28
N ASP A 162 8.90 -2.82 -23.19
CA ASP A 162 9.91 -2.84 -24.27
C ASP A 162 11.36 -2.70 -23.75
N GLY A 163 11.66 -3.32 -22.61
CA GLY A 163 12.99 -3.29 -22.00
C GLY A 163 13.35 -1.96 -21.34
N SER A 164 12.40 -1.03 -21.17
CA SER A 164 12.57 0.24 -20.47
C SER A 164 11.64 0.33 -19.26
N GLY A 165 12.16 0.88 -18.16
CA GLY A 165 11.38 1.14 -16.94
C GLY A 165 10.71 2.51 -16.98
N ALA A 166 9.53 2.62 -16.39
CA ALA A 166 8.80 3.87 -16.26
C ALA A 166 8.05 3.94 -14.93
N LEU A 167 7.79 5.18 -14.48
CA LEU A 167 6.83 5.46 -13.41
C LEU A 167 5.56 6.04 -14.03
N ALA A 168 4.40 5.58 -13.55
CA ALA A 168 3.13 6.26 -13.72
C ALA A 168 2.68 6.86 -12.38
N LEU A 169 2.12 8.07 -12.42
CA LEU A 169 1.49 8.73 -11.29
C LEU A 169 0.03 9.02 -11.61
N SER A 170 -0.85 8.74 -10.65
CA SER A 170 -2.25 9.16 -10.70
C SER A 170 -2.51 10.21 -9.63
N TYR A 171 -3.20 11.29 -9.97
CA TYR A 171 -3.51 12.37 -9.04
C TYR A 171 -4.77 13.15 -9.43
N THR A 172 -5.37 13.83 -8.45
CA THR A 172 -6.42 14.82 -8.74
C THR A 172 -5.76 16.11 -9.22
N GLU A 173 -6.12 16.59 -10.40
CA GLU A 173 -5.59 17.82 -11.00
C GLU A 173 -6.64 18.92 -11.03
N TRP A 174 -6.26 20.15 -10.66
CA TRP A 174 -7.08 21.35 -10.78
C TRP A 174 -6.66 22.16 -12.01
N HIS A 175 -7.64 22.51 -12.84
CA HIS A 175 -7.46 23.31 -14.06
C HIS A 175 -7.99 24.72 -13.81
N ASP A 176 -7.09 25.64 -13.46
CA ASP A 176 -7.47 26.99 -13.02
C ASP A 176 -8.24 27.80 -14.08
N ALA A 177 -7.78 27.75 -15.33
CA ALA A 177 -8.42 28.49 -16.44
C ALA A 177 -9.81 27.94 -16.81
N ALA A 178 -10.02 26.63 -16.64
CA ALA A 178 -11.30 25.96 -16.94
C ALA A 178 -12.19 25.81 -15.69
N GLU A 179 -11.65 26.13 -14.51
CA GLU A 179 -12.31 26.06 -13.20
C GLU A 179 -12.93 24.69 -12.90
N CYS A 180 -12.18 23.63 -13.22
CA CYS A 180 -12.63 22.24 -13.15
C CYS A 180 -11.51 21.30 -12.69
N TYR A 181 -11.82 20.04 -12.42
CA TYR A 181 -10.85 19.04 -11.98
C TYR A 181 -10.98 17.69 -12.70
N THR A 182 -9.87 16.96 -12.77
CA THR A 182 -9.76 15.63 -13.38
C THR A 182 -9.02 14.66 -12.47
N THR A 183 -9.16 13.36 -12.72
CA THR A 183 -8.11 12.39 -12.39
C THR A 183 -7.15 12.34 -13.57
N THR A 184 -5.85 12.50 -13.30
CA THR A 184 -4.81 12.60 -14.32
C THR A 184 -3.77 11.51 -14.09
N VAL A 185 -3.34 10.89 -15.19
CA VAL A 185 -2.20 9.95 -15.20
C VAL A 185 -1.04 10.58 -15.96
N ALA A 186 0.11 10.67 -15.31
CA ALA A 186 1.37 11.14 -15.90
C ALA A 186 2.40 10.01 -15.89
N ARG A 187 3.31 10.01 -16.87
CA ARG A 187 4.41 9.06 -17.02
C ARG A 187 5.75 9.75 -16.98
N LEU A 188 6.71 9.13 -16.31
CA LEU A 188 8.14 9.46 -16.35
C LEU A 188 8.90 8.25 -16.88
N ASP A 189 9.63 8.45 -17.98
CA ASP A 189 10.53 7.44 -18.51
C ASP A 189 11.83 7.42 -17.71
N LEU A 190 12.18 6.24 -17.17
CA LEU A 190 13.40 6.06 -16.38
C LEU A 190 14.57 5.52 -17.22
N GLY A 191 14.31 5.17 -18.48
CA GLY A 191 15.28 4.64 -19.42
C GLY A 191 15.37 3.10 -19.43
N PRO A 192 16.39 2.54 -20.10
CA PRO A 192 16.55 1.10 -20.24
C PRO A 192 16.66 0.39 -18.89
N ALA A 193 15.97 -0.74 -18.77
CA ALA A 193 16.16 -1.62 -17.63
C ALA A 193 17.55 -2.28 -17.71
N PRO A 194 18.28 -2.38 -16.59
CA PRO A 194 17.78 -2.06 -15.27
C PRO A 194 17.96 -0.60 -14.83
N VAL A 195 16.91 -0.04 -14.20
CA VAL A 195 16.89 1.35 -13.73
C VAL A 195 17.69 1.53 -12.44
N ASP A 196 18.47 2.63 -12.36
CA ASP A 196 18.99 3.20 -11.11
C ASP A 196 18.13 4.40 -10.69
N VAL A 197 17.17 4.13 -9.80
CA VAL A 197 16.23 5.16 -9.35
C VAL A 197 16.86 6.18 -8.39
N VAL A 198 18.01 5.85 -7.80
CA VAL A 198 18.75 6.75 -6.90
C VAL A 198 19.47 7.82 -7.73
N ALA A 199 20.01 7.44 -8.87
CA ALA A 199 20.67 8.35 -9.80
C ALA A 199 19.68 9.17 -10.67
N THR A 200 18.39 8.84 -10.66
CA THR A 200 17.37 9.52 -11.47
C THR A 200 17.14 10.94 -10.97
N ASN A 201 17.32 11.91 -11.87
CA ASN A 201 16.96 13.31 -11.66
C ASN A 201 15.90 13.70 -12.67
N ALA A 202 14.70 14.07 -12.20
CA ALA A 202 13.57 14.39 -13.06
C ALA A 202 12.73 15.52 -12.47
N GLY A 203 12.57 16.59 -13.22
CA GLY A 203 11.70 17.72 -12.90
C GLY A 203 10.26 17.50 -13.37
N PRO A 204 9.31 18.38 -12.96
CA PRO A 204 7.92 18.32 -13.41
C PRO A 204 7.75 18.30 -14.95
N GLU A 205 8.67 18.92 -15.68
CA GLU A 205 8.71 19.01 -17.14
C GLU A 205 9.10 17.71 -17.85
N ASP A 206 9.77 16.79 -17.15
CA ASP A 206 10.15 15.49 -17.70
C ASP A 206 8.99 14.49 -17.71
N TRP A 207 7.90 14.81 -17.01
CA TRP A 207 6.68 14.02 -17.00
C TRP A 207 5.80 14.33 -18.19
N ARG A 208 5.38 13.28 -18.89
CA ARG A 208 4.37 13.37 -19.94
C ARG A 208 3.00 13.04 -19.37
N ILE A 209 2.02 13.92 -19.59
CA ILE A 209 0.63 13.60 -19.29
C ILE A 209 0.14 12.53 -20.28
N LEU A 210 -0.27 11.38 -19.77
CA LEU A 210 -0.80 10.28 -20.58
C LEU A 210 -2.30 10.40 -20.78
N PHE A 211 -3.02 10.70 -19.71
CA PHE A 211 -4.48 10.60 -19.70
C PHE A 211 -5.07 11.58 -18.69
N ARG A 212 -6.24 12.12 -19.02
CA ARG A 212 -7.11 12.86 -18.12
C ARG A 212 -8.52 12.35 -18.30
N THR A 213 -9.24 12.14 -17.20
CA THR A 213 -10.66 11.78 -17.26
C THR A 213 -11.47 12.88 -17.93
N GLU A 214 -12.41 12.50 -18.79
CA GLU A 214 -13.37 13.40 -19.42
C GLU A 214 -14.81 13.11 -18.95
N PRO A 215 -15.68 14.15 -18.86
CA PRO A 215 -15.36 15.57 -19.03
C PRO A 215 -14.63 16.15 -17.82
N CYS A 216 -13.99 17.32 -17.94
CA CYS A 216 -13.45 18.00 -16.76
C CYS A 216 -14.59 18.43 -15.83
N LEU A 217 -14.57 17.97 -14.57
CA LEU A 217 -15.70 18.15 -13.65
C LEU A 217 -15.69 19.53 -13.01
N PRO A 218 -16.84 20.23 -12.97
CA PRO A 218 -16.93 21.51 -12.28
C PRO A 218 -16.93 21.31 -10.76
N LEU A 219 -16.67 22.39 -10.02
CA LEU A 219 -16.88 22.41 -8.58
C LEU A 219 -18.36 22.23 -8.24
N LYS A 220 -18.67 21.30 -7.34
CA LYS A 220 -20.05 21.07 -6.88
C LYS A 220 -20.52 22.20 -5.99
N LYS A 221 -21.80 22.56 -6.15
CA LYS A 221 -22.50 23.52 -5.27
C LYS A 221 -23.14 22.86 -4.05
N THR A 222 -23.31 21.55 -4.11
CA THR A 222 -23.87 20.70 -3.06
C THR A 222 -22.77 19.87 -2.41
N MET A 223 -22.96 19.53 -1.14
CA MET A 223 -22.01 18.75 -0.34
C MET A 223 -20.61 19.38 -0.25
N ARG A 224 -19.68 18.98 -1.11
CA ARG A 224 -18.27 19.34 -1.10
C ARG A 224 -17.84 19.69 -2.52
N ALA A 225 -17.12 20.79 -2.68
CA ALA A 225 -16.79 21.36 -3.99
C ALA A 225 -15.97 20.40 -4.87
N LEU A 226 -14.99 19.73 -4.26
CA LEU A 226 -14.10 18.75 -4.87
C LEU A 226 -13.80 17.66 -3.85
N GLU A 227 -13.89 16.39 -4.28
CA GLU A 227 -13.81 15.22 -3.41
C GLU A 227 -12.72 14.24 -3.86
N GLY A 228 -11.46 14.62 -3.72
CA GLY A 228 -10.32 13.81 -4.18
C GLY A 228 -10.19 12.45 -3.46
N GLN A 229 -10.82 12.29 -2.29
CA GLN A 229 -10.95 10.99 -1.62
C GLN A 229 -11.83 10.00 -2.39
N MET A 230 -12.71 10.50 -3.26
CA MET A 230 -13.63 9.75 -4.13
C MET A 230 -13.10 9.61 -5.56
N ALA A 231 -11.84 9.98 -5.82
CA ALA A 231 -11.22 9.88 -7.14
C ALA A 231 -10.93 8.43 -7.57
N GLY A 232 -10.92 7.48 -6.64
CA GLY A 232 -10.20 6.24 -6.81
C GLY A 232 -8.72 6.54 -7.05
N GLY A 233 -8.27 6.30 -8.28
CA GLY A 233 -6.97 6.67 -8.81
C GLY A 233 -5.92 5.57 -8.71
N ARG A 234 -6.26 4.37 -8.25
CA ARG A 234 -5.31 3.26 -8.13
C ARG A 234 -5.01 2.64 -9.50
N MET A 235 -3.76 2.25 -9.71
CA MET A 235 -3.31 1.69 -10.98
C MET A 235 -2.74 0.28 -10.83
N ALA A 236 -2.83 -0.49 -11.90
CA ALA A 236 -2.10 -1.74 -12.10
C ALA A 236 -1.56 -1.79 -13.53
N TYR A 237 -0.46 -2.50 -13.78
CA TYR A 237 0.05 -2.72 -15.14
C TYR A 237 -0.21 -4.17 -15.55
N ASP A 238 -0.85 -4.36 -16.71
CA ASP A 238 -1.06 -5.68 -17.30
C ASP A 238 0.04 -5.98 -18.33
N PRO A 239 1.05 -6.81 -17.99
CA PRO A 239 2.13 -7.12 -18.92
C PRO A 239 1.68 -7.98 -20.11
N SER A 240 0.51 -8.62 -20.05
CA SER A 240 0.00 -9.44 -21.15
C SER A 240 -0.58 -8.60 -22.28
N THR A 241 -1.14 -7.43 -21.94
CA THR A 241 -1.71 -6.48 -22.92
C THR A 241 -0.84 -5.24 -23.11
N GLY A 242 0.11 -4.97 -22.21
CA GLY A 242 0.91 -3.75 -22.19
C GLY A 242 0.15 -2.51 -21.72
N LEU A 243 -0.98 -2.66 -21.04
CA LEU A 243 -1.86 -1.55 -20.66
C LEU A 243 -1.76 -1.21 -19.17
N ILE A 244 -1.90 0.07 -18.85
CA ILE A 244 -2.17 0.54 -17.48
C ILE A 244 -3.68 0.45 -17.24
N LEU A 245 -4.05 -0.20 -16.15
CA LEU A 245 -5.42 -0.26 -15.64
C LEU A 245 -5.58 0.82 -14.58
N LEU A 246 -6.60 1.67 -14.70
CA LEU A 246 -6.89 2.75 -13.76
C LEU A 246 -8.30 2.59 -13.18
N GLY A 247 -8.40 2.56 -11.86
CA GLY A 247 -9.67 2.63 -11.15
C GLY A 247 -10.09 4.09 -10.97
N SER A 248 -11.16 4.53 -11.63
CA SER A 248 -11.69 5.89 -11.55
C SER A 248 -12.96 5.93 -10.72
N GLY A 249 -12.97 6.74 -9.67
CA GLY A 249 -14.16 6.96 -8.83
C GLY A 249 -15.13 7.96 -9.44
N ASP A 250 -16.33 8.06 -8.86
CA ASP A 250 -17.41 8.90 -9.34
C ASP A 250 -17.39 10.34 -8.79
N TYR A 251 -16.47 10.66 -7.87
CA TYR A 251 -16.42 11.94 -7.17
C TYR A 251 -17.75 12.35 -6.49
N HIS A 252 -18.59 11.38 -6.08
CA HIS A 252 -19.97 11.57 -5.60
C HIS A 252 -20.92 12.25 -6.61
N TRP A 253 -20.68 12.05 -7.90
CA TRP A 253 -21.68 12.33 -8.93
C TRP A 253 -22.59 11.12 -9.12
N ASP A 254 -23.43 10.90 -8.10
CA ASP A 254 -24.20 9.68 -7.85
C ASP A 254 -25.73 9.87 -7.81
N GLY A 255 -26.23 11.04 -8.21
CA GLY A 255 -27.65 11.40 -8.17
C GLY A 255 -28.14 11.90 -6.80
N LEU A 256 -27.42 11.62 -5.71
CA LEU A 256 -27.77 12.06 -4.36
C LEU A 256 -27.01 13.32 -3.97
N TYR A 257 -25.69 13.34 -4.21
CA TYR A 257 -24.81 14.43 -3.82
C TYR A 257 -24.48 15.39 -4.96
N ALA A 258 -24.75 14.95 -6.19
CA ALA A 258 -24.83 15.77 -7.40
C ALA A 258 -25.98 15.25 -8.27
N PRO A 259 -26.58 16.07 -9.15
CA PRO A 259 -27.74 15.66 -9.94
C PRO A 259 -27.42 14.60 -11.01
N ASP A 260 -26.19 14.57 -11.54
CA ASP A 260 -25.79 13.61 -12.56
C ASP A 260 -25.34 12.28 -11.95
N VAL A 261 -25.51 11.19 -12.71
CA VAL A 261 -25.09 9.83 -12.35
C VAL A 261 -24.02 9.35 -13.32
N LEU A 262 -22.75 9.66 -13.03
CA LEU A 262 -21.67 9.46 -14.00
C LEU A 262 -21.26 8.00 -14.18
N ALA A 263 -21.31 7.21 -13.10
CA ALA A 263 -20.88 5.81 -13.09
C ALA A 263 -21.57 4.94 -14.16
N GLN A 264 -22.82 5.24 -14.51
CA GLN A 264 -23.62 4.51 -15.49
C GLN A 264 -23.56 5.09 -16.91
N ASP A 265 -23.09 6.32 -17.09
CA ASP A 265 -23.00 6.93 -18.41
C ASP A 265 -21.69 6.49 -19.10
N PRO A 266 -21.75 5.81 -20.26
CA PRO A 266 -20.57 5.31 -20.97
C PRO A 266 -19.79 6.41 -21.70
N ARG A 267 -20.28 7.66 -21.72
CA ARG A 267 -19.64 8.78 -22.42
C ARG A 267 -18.63 9.54 -21.57
N ASN A 268 -18.42 9.13 -20.31
CA ASN A 268 -17.46 9.75 -19.40
C ASN A 268 -16.60 8.69 -18.69
N ASP A 269 -15.53 9.16 -18.05
CA ASP A 269 -14.51 8.30 -17.44
C ASP A 269 -14.66 8.11 -15.91
N TYR A 270 -15.77 8.53 -15.32
CA TYR A 270 -16.00 8.49 -13.87
C TYR A 270 -16.83 7.28 -13.44
N GLY A 271 -16.44 6.65 -12.33
CA GLY A 271 -17.04 5.40 -11.87
C GLY A 271 -16.76 4.22 -12.83
N LYS A 272 -15.50 4.13 -13.29
CA LYS A 272 -15.03 3.21 -14.34
C LYS A 272 -13.76 2.48 -13.90
N VAL A 273 -13.48 1.36 -14.55
CA VAL A 273 -12.11 0.84 -14.68
C VAL A 273 -11.69 1.05 -16.11
N LEU A 274 -10.59 1.78 -16.31
CA LEU A 274 -10.09 2.22 -17.60
C LEU A 274 -8.84 1.43 -17.97
N GLU A 275 -8.64 1.21 -19.27
CA GLU A 275 -7.39 0.68 -19.83
C GLU A 275 -6.73 1.81 -20.60
N ILE A 276 -5.45 2.06 -20.36
CA ILE A 276 -4.68 3.18 -20.92
C ILE A 276 -3.41 2.62 -21.54
N ASP A 277 -3.20 2.92 -22.82
CA ASP A 277 -1.94 2.66 -23.51
C ASP A 277 -0.85 3.60 -22.94
N PRO A 278 0.21 3.06 -22.32
CA PRO A 278 1.24 3.89 -21.69
C PRO A 278 2.09 4.66 -22.71
N GLN A 279 2.08 4.29 -24.00
CA GLN A 279 2.80 4.97 -25.07
C GLN A 279 1.95 6.09 -25.66
N THR A 280 0.73 5.80 -26.08
CA THR A 280 -0.10 6.75 -26.83
C THR A 280 -1.04 7.58 -25.96
N GLY A 281 -1.37 7.10 -24.75
CA GLY A 281 -2.42 7.68 -23.91
C GLY A 281 -3.84 7.30 -24.37
N ALA A 282 -3.98 6.52 -25.43
CA ALA A 282 -5.28 6.02 -25.87
C ALA A 282 -5.93 5.19 -24.77
N SER A 283 -7.22 5.41 -24.52
CA SER A 283 -7.93 4.77 -23.42
C SER A 283 -9.24 4.13 -23.86
N SER A 284 -9.70 3.16 -23.07
CA SER A 284 -11.02 2.55 -23.20
C SER A 284 -11.57 2.11 -21.85
N HIS A 285 -12.87 1.80 -21.77
CA HIS A 285 -13.49 1.34 -20.54
C HIS A 285 -13.42 -0.19 -20.46
N ARG A 286 -12.72 -0.72 -19.45
CA ARG A 286 -12.78 -2.15 -19.12
C ARG A 286 -14.13 -2.51 -18.48
N SER A 287 -14.63 -1.67 -17.58
CA SER A 287 -15.92 -1.89 -16.90
C SER A 287 -16.51 -0.60 -16.36
N ILE A 288 -17.81 -0.60 -16.07
CA ILE A 288 -18.57 0.56 -15.62
C ILE A 288 -19.33 0.28 -14.32
N GLY A 289 -19.95 1.31 -13.74
CA GLY A 289 -20.84 1.16 -12.57
C GLY A 289 -20.08 0.95 -11.27
N HIS A 290 -18.92 1.59 -11.13
CA HIS A 290 -18.12 1.62 -9.90
C HIS A 290 -18.38 2.91 -9.13
N ARG A 291 -18.22 2.88 -7.81
CA ARG A 291 -18.33 4.05 -6.93
C ARG A 291 -16.97 4.70 -6.69
N ASN A 292 -16.05 3.96 -6.09
CA ASN A 292 -14.77 4.51 -5.64
C ASN A 292 -13.70 3.42 -5.58
N VAL A 293 -13.14 3.07 -6.72
CA VAL A 293 -12.13 2.01 -6.87
C VAL A 293 -10.83 2.44 -6.21
N GLN A 294 -10.61 2.00 -4.97
CA GLN A 294 -9.44 2.38 -4.17
C GLN A 294 -8.27 1.41 -4.40
N GLY A 295 -8.52 0.18 -4.84
CA GLY A 295 -7.46 -0.81 -5.07
C GLY A 295 -7.63 -1.52 -6.41
N LEU A 296 -6.51 -1.82 -7.09
CA LEU A 296 -6.46 -2.72 -8.23
C LEU A 296 -5.22 -3.62 -8.12
N ALA A 297 -5.38 -4.91 -8.40
CA ALA A 297 -4.25 -5.85 -8.50
C ALA A 297 -4.55 -6.96 -9.51
N LEU A 298 -3.52 -7.36 -10.25
CA LEU A 298 -3.57 -8.56 -11.07
C LEU A 298 -3.11 -9.76 -10.24
N ASP A 299 -3.85 -10.86 -10.33
CA ASP A 299 -3.37 -12.13 -9.81
C ASP A 299 -2.38 -12.81 -10.77
N THR A 300 -1.74 -13.89 -10.32
CA THR A 300 -0.80 -14.70 -11.11
C THR A 300 -1.40 -15.29 -12.38
N SER A 301 -2.72 -15.35 -12.50
CA SER A 301 -3.44 -15.80 -13.70
C SER A 301 -3.83 -14.65 -14.62
N GLY A 302 -3.41 -13.42 -14.32
CA GLY A 302 -3.77 -12.22 -15.08
C GLY A 302 -5.21 -11.74 -14.86
N ARG A 303 -5.92 -12.25 -13.85
CA ARG A 303 -7.26 -11.76 -13.51
C ARG A 303 -7.16 -10.46 -12.71
N LEU A 304 -8.00 -9.49 -13.04
CA LEU A 304 -8.03 -8.19 -12.39
C LEU A 304 -8.98 -8.20 -11.19
N TRP A 305 -8.43 -7.95 -10.01
CA TRP A 305 -9.16 -7.76 -8.77
C TRP A 305 -9.20 -6.29 -8.40
N GLY A 306 -10.35 -5.84 -7.89
CA GLY A 306 -10.51 -4.47 -7.41
C GLY A 306 -11.22 -4.42 -6.06
N VAL A 307 -10.92 -3.40 -5.27
CA VAL A 307 -11.70 -3.08 -4.07
C VAL A 307 -12.20 -1.65 -4.13
N GLU A 308 -13.41 -1.43 -3.64
CA GLU A 308 -14.02 -0.11 -3.65
C GLU A 308 -14.85 0.18 -2.40
N HIS A 309 -15.03 1.47 -2.11
CA HIS A 309 -15.90 1.91 -1.01
C HIS A 309 -17.36 1.88 -1.43
N GLY A 310 -18.19 1.23 -0.61
CA GLY A 310 -19.63 1.45 -0.62
C GLY A 310 -20.01 2.76 0.07
N PRO A 311 -21.31 3.08 0.14
CA PRO A 311 -21.82 4.23 0.90
C PRO A 311 -21.71 3.96 2.42
N ARG A 312 -22.83 3.77 3.13
CA ARG A 312 -22.82 3.27 4.51
C ARG A 312 -22.94 1.75 4.50
N GLY A 313 -21.80 1.05 4.57
CA GLY A 313 -21.76 -0.39 4.30
C GLY A 313 -21.56 -0.66 2.81
N GLY A 314 -21.29 -1.92 2.48
CA GLY A 314 -21.20 -2.38 1.10
C GLY A 314 -19.89 -2.02 0.42
N ASP A 315 -18.77 -2.03 1.14
CA ASP A 315 -17.47 -2.06 0.45
C ASP A 315 -17.34 -3.41 -0.25
N GLU A 316 -16.72 -3.44 -1.41
CA GLU A 316 -16.75 -4.60 -2.29
C GLU A 316 -15.34 -5.07 -2.68
N LEU A 317 -15.20 -6.38 -2.84
CA LEU A 317 -14.13 -7.05 -3.58
C LEU A 317 -14.73 -7.57 -4.89
N ASN A 318 -14.22 -7.05 -6.00
CA ASN A 318 -14.73 -7.28 -7.34
C ASN A 318 -13.71 -8.04 -8.20
N LEU A 319 -14.18 -9.05 -8.93
CA LEU A 319 -13.43 -9.65 -10.03
C LEU A 319 -13.79 -8.91 -11.33
N ILE A 320 -12.93 -7.99 -11.74
CA ILE A 320 -13.20 -7.06 -12.84
C ILE A 320 -12.99 -7.75 -14.18
N ARG A 321 -14.09 -7.88 -14.93
CA ARG A 321 -14.11 -8.48 -16.27
C ARG A 321 -14.50 -7.43 -17.33
N PRO A 322 -13.94 -7.51 -18.55
CA PRO A 322 -14.28 -6.61 -19.64
C PRO A 322 -15.79 -6.52 -19.91
N GLY A 323 -16.30 -5.32 -20.16
CA GLY A 323 -17.68 -5.01 -20.55
C GLY A 323 -18.73 -5.18 -19.43
N ARG A 324 -18.32 -5.49 -18.20
CA ARG A 324 -19.26 -5.67 -17.08
C ARG A 324 -19.69 -4.32 -16.48
N ASN A 325 -20.93 -4.30 -15.98
CA ASN A 325 -21.49 -3.19 -15.21
C ASN A 325 -21.69 -3.65 -13.76
N PHE A 326 -21.01 -3.02 -12.81
CA PHE A 326 -21.06 -3.33 -11.37
C PHE A 326 -22.23 -2.65 -10.64
N GLY A 327 -22.95 -1.78 -11.34
CA GLY A 327 -24.29 -1.37 -10.99
C GLY A 327 -24.42 -0.15 -10.10
N TRP A 328 -23.35 0.41 -9.55
CA TRP A 328 -23.43 1.67 -8.81
C TRP A 328 -23.95 2.83 -9.69
N PRO A 329 -24.86 3.70 -9.21
CA PRO A 329 -25.63 3.64 -7.95
C PRO A 329 -27.00 2.95 -8.06
N ARG A 330 -27.31 2.31 -9.20
CA ARG A 330 -28.58 1.59 -9.44
C ARG A 330 -28.76 0.38 -8.52
N VAL A 331 -27.67 -0.23 -8.09
CA VAL A 331 -27.65 -1.25 -7.03
C VAL A 331 -26.49 -0.96 -6.07
N THR A 332 -26.69 -1.37 -4.82
CA THR A 332 -25.66 -1.33 -3.78
C THR A 332 -26.05 -2.27 -2.64
N LEU A 333 -25.03 -2.85 -1.99
CA LEU A 333 -25.19 -3.61 -0.74
C LEU A 333 -25.19 -2.71 0.51
N GLY A 334 -24.92 -1.41 0.35
CA GLY A 334 -24.95 -0.42 1.43
C GLY A 334 -26.27 0.37 1.50
N THR A 335 -26.33 1.29 2.46
CA THR A 335 -27.44 2.26 2.59
C THR A 335 -26.94 3.68 2.34
N ALA A 336 -27.86 4.63 2.18
CA ALA A 336 -27.53 6.04 2.38
C ALA A 336 -26.99 6.25 3.80
N TYR A 337 -26.21 7.32 4.03
CA TYR A 337 -25.64 7.58 5.37
C TYR A 337 -26.71 7.83 6.44
N SER A 338 -27.92 8.26 6.05
CA SER A 338 -29.11 8.32 6.91
C SER A 338 -29.54 6.95 7.48
N GLY A 339 -29.10 5.84 6.87
CA GLY A 339 -29.55 4.48 7.16
C GLY A 339 -30.76 4.05 6.33
N LEU A 340 -31.33 4.96 5.53
CA LEU A 340 -32.37 4.62 4.57
C LEU A 340 -31.75 3.96 3.33
N PRO A 341 -32.53 3.17 2.56
CA PRO A 341 -32.07 2.64 1.29
C PRO A 341 -31.53 3.74 0.38
N TRP A 342 -30.54 3.39 -0.46
CA TRP A 342 -30.00 4.35 -1.42
C TRP A 342 -31.11 4.79 -2.41
N PRO A 343 -31.29 6.09 -2.67
CA PRO A 343 -32.34 6.56 -3.57
C PRO A 343 -32.21 5.94 -4.97
N ASP A 344 -33.35 5.54 -5.54
CA ASP A 344 -33.46 4.91 -6.86
C ASP A 344 -32.70 3.59 -7.05
N ALA A 345 -32.06 3.04 -6.00
CA ALA A 345 -31.47 1.72 -6.06
C ALA A 345 -32.56 0.64 -6.00
N SER A 346 -32.54 -0.34 -6.90
CA SER A 346 -33.53 -1.41 -6.91
C SER A 346 -33.03 -2.66 -7.64
N PRO A 347 -33.20 -3.87 -7.07
CA PRO A 347 -33.69 -4.14 -5.72
C PRO A 347 -32.63 -3.82 -4.65
N TYR A 348 -33.07 -3.44 -3.44
CA TYR A 348 -32.16 -3.08 -2.34
C TYR A 348 -31.34 -4.28 -1.84
N GLY A 349 -30.06 -4.06 -1.56
CA GLY A 349 -29.18 -5.07 -0.97
C GLY A 349 -28.89 -6.25 -1.89
N ARG A 350 -29.03 -6.06 -3.21
CA ARG A 350 -28.86 -7.08 -4.25
C ARG A 350 -28.26 -6.45 -5.50
N HIS A 351 -27.55 -7.25 -6.29
CA HIS A 351 -26.95 -6.85 -7.58
C HIS A 351 -27.69 -7.47 -8.78
N ASP A 352 -28.99 -7.72 -8.64
CA ASP A 352 -29.79 -8.36 -9.69
C ASP A 352 -29.68 -7.56 -11.00
N GLY A 353 -29.26 -8.22 -12.10
CA GLY A 353 -29.07 -7.58 -13.41
C GLY A 353 -27.69 -6.93 -13.62
N TYR A 354 -26.83 -6.94 -12.61
CA TYR A 354 -25.47 -6.37 -12.65
C TYR A 354 -24.41 -7.43 -12.36
N ALA A 355 -23.13 -7.07 -12.47
CA ALA A 355 -22.05 -7.89 -11.96
C ALA A 355 -22.08 -7.85 -10.42
N GLU A 356 -22.08 -9.03 -9.81
CA GLU A 356 -22.06 -9.17 -8.35
C GLU A 356 -20.62 -9.08 -7.83
N PRO A 357 -20.42 -8.45 -6.65
CA PRO A 357 -19.14 -8.54 -5.97
C PRO A 357 -18.88 -9.96 -5.50
N VAL A 358 -17.61 -10.34 -5.55
CA VAL A 358 -17.14 -11.64 -5.04
C VAL A 358 -17.28 -11.69 -3.50
N PHE A 359 -17.12 -10.55 -2.85
CA PHE A 359 -17.37 -10.38 -1.42
C PHE A 359 -17.71 -8.94 -1.09
N ALA A 360 -18.49 -8.72 -0.03
CA ALA A 360 -18.81 -7.39 0.45
C ALA A 360 -18.72 -7.28 1.97
N TRP A 361 -18.22 -6.15 2.45
CA TRP A 361 -18.15 -5.81 3.87
C TRP A 361 -19.35 -4.95 4.27
N VAL A 362 -20.24 -5.53 5.07
CA VAL A 362 -21.39 -4.87 5.69
C VAL A 362 -21.34 -5.14 7.20
N PRO A 363 -20.86 -4.19 8.03
CA PRO A 363 -20.53 -2.79 7.71
C PRO A 363 -19.20 -2.59 6.96
N SER A 364 -19.05 -1.43 6.32
CA SER A 364 -17.85 -1.01 5.58
C SER A 364 -16.62 -0.93 6.48
N ILE A 365 -15.50 -1.43 5.94
CA ILE A 365 -14.15 -1.33 6.52
C ILE A 365 -13.35 -0.15 5.94
N ALA A 366 -13.90 0.55 4.96
CA ALA A 366 -13.24 1.57 4.13
C ALA A 366 -11.96 1.03 3.47
N THR A 367 -12.11 0.07 2.54
CA THR A 367 -11.03 -0.54 1.76
C THR A 367 -10.10 0.48 1.08
N SER A 368 -8.80 0.27 1.01
CA SER A 368 -7.89 1.30 0.48
C SER A 368 -6.94 0.86 -0.62
N ASN A 369 -6.33 -0.32 -0.53
CA ASN A 369 -5.58 -0.92 -1.62
C ASN A 369 -5.66 -2.44 -1.49
N LEU A 370 -5.27 -3.17 -2.53
CA LEU A 370 -5.00 -4.60 -2.42
C LEU A 370 -3.74 -5.00 -3.17
N VAL A 371 -3.16 -6.14 -2.80
CA VAL A 371 -2.11 -6.83 -3.54
C VAL A 371 -2.33 -8.34 -3.43
N GLN A 372 -1.89 -9.11 -4.42
CA GLN A 372 -1.79 -10.56 -4.26
C GLN A 372 -0.47 -10.92 -3.60
N VAL A 373 -0.51 -11.74 -2.56
CA VAL A 373 0.69 -12.23 -1.84
C VAL A 373 1.38 -13.32 -2.66
N ARG A 374 2.70 -13.21 -2.82
CA ARG A 374 3.54 -14.16 -3.58
C ARG A 374 4.88 -14.41 -2.89
N GLY A 375 5.23 -15.68 -2.65
CA GLY A 375 6.49 -16.08 -2.04
C GLY A 375 6.72 -15.56 -0.62
N PHE A 376 5.66 -15.12 0.09
CA PHE A 376 5.78 -14.67 1.48
C PHE A 376 5.75 -15.86 2.44
N ASP A 377 4.80 -16.75 2.23
CA ASP A 377 4.67 -18.03 2.91
C ASP A 377 3.78 -18.93 2.05
N PRO A 378 4.10 -20.22 1.86
CA PRO A 378 3.26 -21.13 1.08
C PRO A 378 1.81 -21.19 1.54
N ALA A 379 1.55 -20.95 2.83
CA ALA A 379 0.22 -20.93 3.39
C ALA A 379 -0.56 -19.67 3.04
N TRP A 380 0.06 -18.61 2.49
CA TRP A 380 -0.55 -17.34 2.08
C TRP A 380 -0.42 -17.05 0.58
N ASP A 381 0.42 -17.78 -0.14
CA ASP A 381 0.63 -17.58 -1.57
C ASP A 381 -0.68 -17.67 -2.37
N GLY A 382 -0.89 -16.66 -3.21
CA GLY A 382 -2.10 -16.52 -4.01
C GLY A 382 -3.28 -15.82 -3.30
N ASP A 383 -3.22 -15.63 -1.98
CA ASP A 383 -4.22 -14.86 -1.24
C ASP A 383 -4.14 -13.36 -1.61
N LEU A 384 -5.26 -12.65 -1.48
CA LEU A 384 -5.29 -11.20 -1.59
C LEU A 384 -5.10 -10.58 -0.21
N MET A 385 -4.27 -9.56 -0.12
CA MET A 385 -4.13 -8.73 1.07
C MET A 385 -4.82 -7.40 0.83
N VAL A 386 -5.93 -7.14 1.53
CA VAL A 386 -6.75 -5.94 1.37
C VAL A 386 -6.53 -4.99 2.54
N ALA A 387 -6.11 -3.76 2.26
CA ALA A 387 -5.92 -2.72 3.27
C ALA A 387 -7.23 -2.01 3.62
N SER A 388 -7.34 -1.51 4.85
CA SER A 388 -8.52 -0.83 5.36
C SER A 388 -8.18 0.41 6.20
N LEU A 389 -8.93 1.48 5.96
CA LEU A 389 -8.81 2.75 6.68
C LEU A 389 -9.56 2.72 8.01
N ARG A 390 -10.77 2.15 8.04
CA ARG A 390 -11.63 2.26 9.22
C ARG A 390 -11.31 1.21 10.27
N SER A 391 -11.00 -0.03 9.86
CA SER A 391 -10.68 -1.09 10.81
C SER A 391 -9.22 -1.07 11.28
N GLY A 392 -8.36 -0.31 10.60
CA GLY A 392 -6.92 -0.29 10.87
C GLY A 392 -6.27 -1.67 10.80
N SER A 393 -6.72 -2.50 9.86
CA SER A 393 -6.27 -3.89 9.68
C SER A 393 -6.02 -4.18 8.21
N LEU A 394 -5.07 -5.05 7.92
CA LEU A 394 -5.04 -5.76 6.64
C LEU A 394 -6.03 -6.93 6.72
N PHE A 395 -6.66 -7.29 5.61
CA PHE A 395 -7.53 -8.47 5.52
C PHE A 395 -6.91 -9.45 4.54
N ARG A 396 -6.50 -10.62 5.03
CA ARG A 396 -6.08 -11.73 4.18
C ARG A 396 -7.32 -12.44 3.67
N VAL A 397 -7.50 -12.43 2.35
CA VAL A 397 -8.62 -13.02 1.66
C VAL A 397 -8.14 -14.23 0.85
N ARG A 398 -8.55 -15.42 1.28
CA ARG A 398 -8.31 -16.66 0.53
C ARG A 398 -9.45 -16.94 -0.43
N LEU A 399 -9.10 -17.24 -1.67
CA LEU A 399 -10.03 -17.59 -2.73
C LEU A 399 -9.97 -19.09 -3.04
N ALA A 400 -11.11 -19.67 -3.42
CA ALA A 400 -11.18 -20.93 -4.16
C ALA A 400 -12.01 -20.73 -5.43
N GLY A 401 -11.31 -20.70 -6.57
CA GLY A 401 -11.88 -20.21 -7.81
C GLY A 401 -12.22 -18.71 -7.68
N ASP A 402 -13.50 -18.39 -7.84
CA ASP A 402 -14.05 -17.04 -7.73
C ASP A 402 -14.82 -16.82 -6.42
N ARG A 403 -14.62 -17.67 -5.40
CA ARG A 403 -15.32 -17.57 -4.11
C ARG A 403 -14.36 -17.33 -2.96
N VAL A 404 -14.73 -16.45 -2.03
CA VAL A 404 -14.00 -16.24 -0.78
C VAL A 404 -14.23 -17.40 0.18
N GLN A 405 -13.15 -17.98 0.67
CA GLN A 405 -13.17 -19.01 1.71
C GLN A 405 -12.84 -18.46 3.10
N VAL A 406 -11.88 -17.54 3.17
CA VAL A 406 -11.41 -16.96 4.43
C VAL A 406 -11.24 -15.47 4.26
N VAL A 407 -11.70 -14.72 5.25
CA VAL A 407 -11.38 -13.30 5.44
C VAL A 407 -10.85 -13.16 6.85
N GLU A 408 -9.55 -12.93 6.98
CA GLU A 408 -8.87 -12.83 8.26
C GLU A 408 -8.35 -11.40 8.48
N PRO A 409 -8.79 -10.68 9.53
CA PRO A 409 -8.22 -9.40 9.89
C PRO A 409 -6.86 -9.57 10.59
N ILE A 410 -5.88 -8.79 10.15
CA ILE A 410 -4.55 -8.66 10.73
C ILE A 410 -4.43 -7.21 11.24
N PRO A 411 -4.59 -6.97 12.54
CA PRO A 411 -4.66 -5.61 13.09
C PRO A 411 -3.31 -4.93 13.07
N LEU A 412 -3.24 -3.75 12.45
CA LEU A 412 -2.08 -2.85 12.48
C LEU A 412 -2.35 -1.60 13.34
N GLY A 413 -3.56 -1.41 13.86
CA GLY A 413 -3.89 -0.37 14.84
C GLY A 413 -4.00 1.05 14.28
N GLU A 414 -3.80 1.25 12.97
CA GLU A 414 -3.89 2.57 12.31
C GLU A 414 -4.57 2.46 10.94
N PRO A 415 -5.25 3.52 10.44
CA PRO A 415 -5.82 3.54 9.10
C PRO A 415 -4.78 3.27 8.01
N ILE A 416 -4.95 2.19 7.26
CA ILE A 416 -3.98 1.75 6.25
C ILE A 416 -4.42 2.30 4.89
N ARG A 417 -3.57 3.10 4.25
CA ARG A 417 -3.81 3.74 2.93
C ARG A 417 -3.38 2.86 1.76
N TYR A 418 -2.27 2.13 1.94
CA TYR A 418 -1.67 1.33 0.89
C TYR A 418 -1.08 0.06 1.47
N VAL A 419 -1.13 -1.03 0.70
CA VAL A 419 -0.35 -2.25 0.94
C VAL A 419 0.36 -2.62 -0.36
N HIS A 420 1.63 -2.95 -0.27
CA HIS A 420 2.50 -3.34 -1.37
C HIS A 420 3.32 -4.55 -0.96
N GLN A 421 3.64 -5.46 -1.88
CA GLN A 421 4.65 -6.48 -1.64
C GLN A 421 5.98 -6.02 -2.25
N HIS A 422 6.95 -5.74 -1.40
CA HIS A 422 8.27 -5.29 -1.84
C HIS A 422 9.01 -6.43 -2.57
N SER A 423 9.99 -6.05 -3.38
CA SER A 423 10.80 -6.99 -4.19
C SER A 423 11.61 -7.98 -3.35
N ASP A 424 11.88 -7.65 -2.09
CA ASP A 424 12.49 -8.56 -1.11
C ASP A 424 11.51 -9.58 -0.50
N GLY A 425 10.25 -9.57 -0.94
CA GLY A 425 9.19 -10.48 -0.49
C GLY A 425 8.36 -9.96 0.68
N ARG A 426 8.82 -8.96 1.43
CA ARG A 426 8.08 -8.43 2.59
C ARG A 426 6.81 -7.69 2.16
N LEU A 427 5.79 -7.76 3.00
CA LEU A 427 4.63 -6.88 2.87
C LEU A 427 4.93 -5.53 3.51
N VAL A 428 4.52 -4.45 2.86
CA VAL A 428 4.74 -3.08 3.33
C VAL A 428 3.43 -2.32 3.28
N ALA A 429 3.08 -1.66 4.38
CA ALA A 429 1.90 -0.82 4.48
C ALA A 429 2.27 0.67 4.65
N TRP A 430 1.46 1.55 4.05
CA TRP A 430 1.51 3.00 4.26
C TRP A 430 0.25 3.42 5.01
N THR A 431 0.36 4.19 6.11
CA THR A 431 -0.77 4.60 6.96
C THR A 431 -1.10 6.09 6.80
N ASP A 432 -2.37 6.46 7.05
CA ASP A 432 -2.78 7.88 7.07
C ASP A 432 -2.19 8.64 8.28
N GLN A 433 -1.52 7.96 9.22
CA GLN A 433 -0.71 8.59 10.29
C GLN A 433 0.77 8.72 9.91
N HIS A 434 1.06 8.65 8.62
CA HIS A 434 2.37 8.84 8.02
C HIS A 434 3.42 7.84 8.50
N GLN A 435 3.01 6.58 8.66
CA GLN A 435 3.91 5.47 8.97
C GLN A 435 4.06 4.53 7.78
N ILE A 436 5.28 4.04 7.60
CA ILE A 436 5.59 2.86 6.79
C ILE A 436 5.70 1.69 7.75
N VAL A 437 4.98 0.60 7.51
CA VAL A 437 5.00 -0.62 8.33
C VAL A 437 5.51 -1.77 7.48
N PHE A 438 6.72 -2.24 7.77
CA PHE A 438 7.27 -3.47 7.21
C PHE A 438 6.74 -4.67 7.99
N ILE A 439 6.32 -5.70 7.28
CA ILE A 439 5.70 -6.92 7.82
C ILE A 439 6.50 -8.12 7.31
N SER A 440 7.05 -8.89 8.24
CA SER A 440 7.81 -10.13 7.98
C SER A 440 7.38 -11.25 8.90
N LYS A 441 7.78 -12.51 8.64
CA LYS A 441 7.53 -13.60 9.59
C LYS A 441 8.42 -13.40 10.83
N SER A 442 7.92 -13.71 12.03
CA SER A 442 8.71 -13.49 13.27
C SER A 442 9.97 -14.36 13.35
N HIS A 443 9.95 -15.57 12.78
CA HIS A 443 11.12 -16.45 12.75
C HIS A 443 12.22 -15.94 11.80
N GLU A 444 11.84 -15.29 10.69
CA GLU A 444 12.78 -14.62 9.79
C GLU A 444 13.55 -13.52 10.50
N ARG A 445 12.93 -12.75 11.39
CA ARG A 445 13.65 -11.66 12.07
C ARG A 445 14.71 -12.18 13.03
N ALA A 446 14.43 -13.28 13.74
CA ALA A 446 15.46 -13.92 14.56
C ALA A 446 16.63 -14.40 13.69
N ALA A 447 16.33 -14.95 12.51
CA ALA A 447 17.33 -15.37 11.54
C ALA A 447 18.10 -14.18 10.93
N ALA A 448 17.42 -13.10 10.53
CA ALA A 448 17.99 -11.88 9.98
C ALA A 448 18.81 -11.10 11.02
N ALA A 449 18.41 -11.07 12.30
CA ALA A 449 19.20 -10.46 13.37
C ALA A 449 20.51 -11.25 13.62
N ARG A 450 20.44 -12.59 13.56
CA ARG A 450 21.65 -13.45 13.61
C ARG A 450 22.53 -13.23 12.38
N ALA A 451 21.92 -13.11 11.20
CA ALA A 451 22.62 -12.80 9.96
C ALA A 451 23.34 -11.43 10.02
N ALA A 452 22.65 -10.39 10.47
CA ALA A 452 23.22 -9.05 10.61
C ALA A 452 24.39 -9.03 11.61
N LEU A 453 24.27 -9.75 12.73
CA LEU A 453 25.36 -9.90 13.70
C LEU A 453 26.56 -10.60 13.06
N LEU A 454 26.33 -11.70 12.35
CA LEU A 454 27.39 -12.46 11.67
C LEU A 454 28.10 -11.62 10.60
N ILE A 455 27.36 -10.92 9.74
CA ILE A 455 27.91 -10.04 8.69
C ILE A 455 28.77 -8.94 9.32
N LYS A 456 28.32 -8.38 10.45
CA LYS A 456 29.07 -7.38 11.21
C LYS A 456 30.36 -7.97 11.81
N GLU A 457 30.31 -9.16 12.39
CA GLU A 457 31.48 -9.87 12.92
C GLU A 457 32.51 -10.20 11.82
N GLN A 458 32.05 -10.50 10.61
CA GLN A 458 32.90 -10.79 9.46
C GLN A 458 33.47 -9.53 8.77
N GLY A 459 33.22 -8.33 9.31
CA GLY A 459 33.79 -7.07 8.83
C GLY A 459 33.38 -6.69 7.40
N LEU A 460 32.21 -7.15 6.95
CA LEU A 460 31.71 -6.86 5.61
C LEU A 460 31.17 -5.42 5.49
N ASP A 461 31.30 -4.85 4.30
CA ASP A 461 30.92 -3.47 3.97
C ASP A 461 29.45 -3.17 4.37
N PRO A 462 29.21 -2.19 5.28
CA PRO A 462 27.86 -1.80 5.72
C PRO A 462 26.93 -1.37 4.58
N ALA A 463 27.46 -0.84 3.47
CA ALA A 463 26.67 -0.47 2.31
C ALA A 463 26.05 -1.69 1.58
N ARG A 464 26.56 -2.89 1.85
CA ARG A 464 26.13 -4.16 1.26
C ARG A 464 25.33 -5.04 2.23
N ALA A 465 25.21 -4.60 3.48
CA ALA A 465 24.67 -5.42 4.56
C ALA A 465 23.18 -5.72 4.40
N GLY A 466 22.36 -4.83 3.82
CA GLY A 466 20.90 -4.99 3.77
C GLY A 466 20.42 -6.20 2.96
N ALA A 467 20.84 -6.27 1.68
CA ALA A 467 20.49 -7.38 0.80
C ALA A 467 21.10 -8.71 1.26
N LEU A 468 22.36 -8.68 1.72
CA LEU A 468 23.04 -9.86 2.25
C LEU A 468 22.43 -10.37 3.57
N THR A 469 22.00 -9.46 4.46
CA THR A 469 21.31 -9.82 5.71
C THR A 469 19.98 -10.51 5.41
N SER A 470 19.24 -10.00 4.43
CA SER A 470 17.95 -10.59 4.03
C SER A 470 18.16 -11.98 3.44
N ALA A 471 19.12 -12.12 2.51
CA ALA A 471 19.44 -13.40 1.89
C ALA A 471 19.92 -14.45 2.90
N LEU A 472 20.89 -14.10 3.75
CA LEU A 472 21.38 -15.01 4.78
C LEU A 472 20.30 -15.30 5.83
N GLY A 473 19.48 -14.32 6.20
CA GLY A 473 18.34 -14.50 7.09
C GLY A 473 17.38 -15.59 6.58
N GLY A 474 17.05 -15.56 5.29
CA GLY A 474 16.24 -16.60 4.65
C GLY A 474 16.91 -17.98 4.69
N CYS A 475 18.23 -18.06 4.46
CA CYS A 475 18.94 -19.32 4.60
C CYS A 475 18.88 -19.86 6.05
N LEU A 476 18.99 -18.97 7.05
CA LEU A 476 18.99 -19.33 8.47
C LEU A 476 17.61 -19.75 9.02
N GLU A 477 16.55 -19.71 8.21
CA GLU A 477 15.27 -20.36 8.54
C GLU A 477 15.37 -21.89 8.48
N CYS A 478 16.14 -22.42 7.53
CA CYS A 478 16.28 -23.86 7.31
C CYS A 478 17.69 -24.38 7.59
N HIS A 479 18.68 -23.49 7.75
CA HIS A 479 20.08 -23.86 7.94
C HIS A 479 20.64 -23.41 9.30
N GLY A 480 21.50 -24.27 9.87
CA GLY A 480 22.38 -23.90 10.98
C GLY A 480 23.65 -23.18 10.51
N LEU A 481 24.27 -22.39 11.39
CA LEU A 481 25.59 -21.79 11.09
C LEU A 481 26.75 -22.74 11.39
N ALA A 482 26.61 -23.65 12.34
CA ALA A 482 27.67 -24.57 12.73
C ALA A 482 27.12 -26.00 12.85
N PRO A 483 27.98 -27.02 12.69
CA PRO A 483 27.62 -28.41 12.99
C PRO A 483 27.19 -28.56 14.46
N SER A 484 26.22 -29.42 14.71
CA SER A 484 25.71 -29.78 16.02
C SER A 484 25.70 -31.30 16.18
N SER A 485 25.71 -31.80 17.41
CA SER A 485 25.77 -33.24 17.68
C SER A 485 24.52 -34.03 17.26
N THR A 486 23.45 -33.36 16.80
CA THR A 486 22.18 -33.99 16.41
C THR A 486 21.63 -33.52 15.06
N ASP A 487 22.46 -32.85 14.24
CA ASP A 487 22.12 -32.13 12.98
C ASP A 487 20.73 -32.39 12.39
N ALA A 488 19.73 -31.72 12.95
CA ALA A 488 18.35 -31.75 12.47
C ALA A 488 18.15 -30.88 11.21
N VAL A 489 19.16 -30.09 10.84
CA VAL A 489 19.17 -29.19 9.69
C VAL A 489 20.57 -29.15 9.05
N PRO A 490 20.69 -28.92 7.73
CA PRO A 490 21.98 -28.72 7.08
C PRO A 490 22.66 -27.42 7.55
N HIS A 491 23.99 -27.41 7.64
CA HIS A 491 24.74 -26.25 8.16
C HIS A 491 25.55 -25.52 7.08
N LEU A 492 25.74 -24.21 7.26
CA LEU A 492 26.43 -23.34 6.32
C LEU A 492 27.92 -23.10 6.64
N GLY A 493 28.32 -23.09 7.91
CA GLY A 493 29.64 -22.59 8.33
C GLY A 493 30.84 -23.48 8.05
N GLN A 494 30.69 -24.55 7.26
CA GLN A 494 31.79 -25.37 6.73
C GLN A 494 31.42 -25.93 5.35
N VAL A 495 30.48 -25.28 4.67
CA VAL A 495 29.94 -25.79 3.41
C VAL A 495 30.98 -25.64 2.30
N PHE A 496 31.75 -24.55 2.29
CA PHE A 496 32.73 -24.28 1.23
C PHE A 496 33.89 -25.27 1.30
N GLY A 497 34.21 -25.89 0.17
CA GLY A 497 35.19 -26.97 0.06
C GLY A 497 34.72 -28.33 0.61
N GLY A 498 33.58 -28.39 1.30
CA GLY A 498 32.98 -29.64 1.79
C GLY A 498 32.37 -30.49 0.66
N PRO A 499 32.06 -31.78 0.91
CA PRO A 499 31.35 -32.61 -0.05
C PRO A 499 29.91 -32.13 -0.25
N VAL A 500 29.41 -32.21 -1.49
CA VAL A 500 27.97 -32.03 -1.76
C VAL A 500 27.19 -33.11 -1.01
N ALA A 501 26.14 -32.72 -0.27
CA ALA A 501 25.40 -33.59 0.66
C ALA A 501 26.29 -34.31 1.71
N GLY A 502 27.45 -33.74 2.06
CA GLY A 502 28.44 -34.38 2.93
C GLY A 502 28.24 -34.23 4.44
N SER A 503 27.18 -33.56 4.89
CA SER A 503 26.87 -33.41 6.31
C SER A 503 26.10 -34.61 6.87
N SER A 504 26.06 -34.76 8.18
CA SER A 504 25.27 -35.76 8.90
C SER A 504 23.74 -35.55 8.84
N TYR A 505 23.28 -34.54 8.10
CA TYR A 505 21.86 -34.24 7.95
C TYR A 505 21.17 -35.34 7.13
N PRO A 506 20.15 -36.03 7.68
CA PRO A 506 19.55 -37.20 7.02
C PRO A 506 18.53 -36.84 5.92
N GLY A 507 18.22 -35.56 5.73
CA GLY A 507 17.16 -35.09 4.83
C GLY A 507 17.64 -34.58 3.47
N HIS A 508 18.86 -34.91 3.04
CA HIS A 508 19.33 -34.53 1.71
C HIS A 508 18.46 -35.20 0.64
N SER A 509 18.11 -34.46 -0.42
CA SER A 509 17.38 -35.06 -1.54
C SER A 509 18.25 -36.10 -2.26
N PRO A 510 17.67 -37.19 -2.78
CA PRO A 510 18.41 -38.18 -3.57
C PRO A 510 19.14 -37.55 -4.77
N ALA A 511 18.56 -36.52 -5.37
CA ALA A 511 19.17 -35.76 -6.47
C ALA A 511 20.47 -35.07 -6.06
N LEU A 512 20.48 -34.45 -4.87
CA LEU A 512 21.66 -33.77 -4.34
C LEU A 512 22.74 -34.76 -3.91
N GLU A 513 22.36 -35.90 -3.31
CA GLU A 513 23.28 -36.98 -2.96
C GLU A 513 23.94 -37.59 -4.20
N ALA A 514 23.17 -37.82 -5.27
CA ALA A 514 23.68 -38.37 -6.52
C ALA A 514 24.61 -37.41 -7.29
N ARG A 515 24.54 -36.09 -7.03
CA ARG A 515 25.33 -35.08 -7.73
C ARG A 515 26.84 -35.23 -7.53
N GLY A 516 27.22 -35.63 -6.31
CA GLY A 516 28.62 -35.77 -5.87
C GLY A 516 29.45 -34.49 -5.98
N GLY A 517 30.75 -34.61 -5.70
CA GLY A 517 31.72 -33.50 -5.80
C GLY A 517 31.84 -32.64 -4.54
N ARG A 518 32.41 -31.44 -4.70
CA ARG A 518 32.67 -30.49 -3.60
C ARG A 518 32.08 -29.12 -3.89
N TRP A 519 31.71 -28.41 -2.83
CA TRP A 519 31.21 -27.03 -2.87
C TRP A 519 32.34 -26.04 -3.17
N THR A 520 32.69 -25.91 -4.44
CA THR A 520 33.57 -24.84 -4.94
C THR A 520 32.78 -23.53 -5.10
N ARG A 521 33.47 -22.40 -5.31
CA ARG A 521 32.81 -21.12 -5.65
C ARG A 521 31.85 -21.30 -6.83
N ALA A 522 32.31 -21.94 -7.91
CA ALA A 522 31.48 -22.19 -9.10
C ALA A 522 30.26 -23.07 -8.80
N ALA A 523 30.44 -24.13 -7.99
CA ALA A 523 29.34 -25.02 -7.62
C ALA A 523 28.29 -24.31 -6.75
N LEU A 524 28.71 -23.54 -5.74
CA LEU A 524 27.80 -22.77 -4.89
C LEU A 524 27.09 -21.67 -5.67
N THR A 525 27.79 -20.93 -6.54
CA THR A 525 27.16 -19.92 -7.40
C THR A 525 26.11 -20.56 -8.31
N ALA A 526 26.41 -21.70 -8.95
CA ALA A 526 25.46 -22.40 -9.81
C ALA A 526 24.24 -22.91 -9.02
N PHE A 527 24.47 -23.53 -7.86
CA PHE A 527 23.40 -24.07 -7.02
C PHE A 527 22.51 -22.97 -6.43
N LEU A 528 23.07 -21.88 -5.93
CA LEU A 528 22.30 -20.76 -5.38
C LEU A 528 21.54 -19.96 -6.44
N SER A 529 22.05 -19.96 -7.68
CA SER A 529 21.37 -19.30 -8.80
C SER A 529 20.18 -20.13 -9.31
N ASP A 530 20.35 -21.45 -9.42
CA ASP A 530 19.30 -22.37 -9.84
C ASP A 530 19.53 -23.77 -9.25
N PRO A 531 18.92 -24.09 -8.09
CA PRO A 531 19.08 -25.38 -7.45
C PRO A 531 18.59 -26.55 -8.31
N GLN A 532 17.50 -26.35 -9.06
CA GLN A 532 16.90 -27.39 -9.89
C GLN A 532 17.76 -27.68 -11.13
N ALA A 533 18.35 -26.66 -11.76
CA ALA A 533 19.29 -26.89 -12.86
C ALA A 533 20.59 -27.55 -12.37
N PHE A 534 21.05 -27.22 -11.16
CA PHE A 534 22.27 -27.82 -10.60
C PHE A 534 22.08 -29.29 -10.19
N ALA A 535 20.95 -29.62 -9.57
CA ALA A 535 20.58 -30.96 -9.15
C ALA A 535 19.06 -31.18 -9.32
N PRO A 536 18.61 -31.65 -10.50
CA PRO A 536 17.18 -31.83 -10.79
C PRO A 536 16.50 -32.78 -9.81
N GLY A 537 15.45 -32.31 -9.14
CA GLY A 537 14.77 -33.06 -8.07
C GLY A 537 15.31 -32.78 -6.68
N THR A 538 16.16 -31.75 -6.51
CA THR A 538 16.56 -31.28 -5.18
C THR A 538 15.35 -30.74 -4.40
N THR A 539 15.36 -30.94 -3.08
CA THR A 539 14.35 -30.37 -2.17
C THR A 539 14.67 -28.93 -1.78
N MET A 540 15.84 -28.40 -2.16
CA MET A 540 16.20 -27.01 -1.91
C MET A 540 15.31 -26.06 -2.72
N PRO A 541 14.57 -25.14 -2.08
CA PRO A 541 13.81 -24.13 -2.80
C PRO A 541 14.73 -23.13 -3.51
N ALA A 542 14.27 -22.58 -4.64
CA ALA A 542 14.99 -21.52 -5.34
C ALA A 542 15.01 -20.24 -4.49
N PRO A 543 16.18 -19.71 -4.09
CA PRO A 543 16.24 -18.59 -3.15
C PRO A 543 15.98 -17.22 -3.78
N ASN A 544 15.74 -17.16 -5.10
CA ASN A 544 15.43 -15.95 -5.88
C ASN A 544 16.38 -14.75 -5.58
N LEU A 545 17.69 -15.00 -5.69
CA LEU A 545 18.72 -14.02 -5.35
C LEU A 545 19.29 -13.35 -6.61
N SER A 546 19.56 -12.04 -6.54
CA SER A 546 20.30 -11.35 -7.59
C SER A 546 21.71 -11.95 -7.74
N SER A 547 22.30 -11.92 -8.94
CA SER A 547 23.66 -12.42 -9.16
C SER A 547 24.71 -11.74 -8.26
N ARG A 548 24.47 -10.48 -7.89
CA ARG A 548 25.30 -9.75 -6.93
C ARG A 548 25.19 -10.36 -5.52
N THR A 549 23.96 -10.55 -5.06
CA THR A 549 23.66 -11.16 -3.75
C THR A 549 24.21 -12.59 -3.66
N VAL A 550 24.11 -13.39 -4.74
CA VAL A 550 24.71 -14.72 -4.81
C VAL A 550 26.23 -14.64 -4.60
N ASN A 551 26.92 -13.74 -5.29
CA ASN A 551 28.37 -13.58 -5.15
C ASN A 551 28.78 -13.14 -3.73
N ASP A 552 28.04 -12.22 -3.13
CA ASP A 552 28.28 -11.77 -1.76
C ASP A 552 28.05 -12.91 -0.75
N LEU A 553 26.99 -13.70 -0.93
CA LEU A 553 26.67 -14.85 -0.08
C LEU A 553 27.73 -15.95 -0.20
N VAL A 554 28.18 -16.29 -1.41
CA VAL A 554 29.25 -17.28 -1.60
C VAL A 554 30.56 -16.80 -0.96
N SER A 555 30.88 -15.52 -1.07
CA SER A 555 32.07 -14.94 -0.43
C SER A 555 31.98 -14.99 1.10
N LEU A 556 30.79 -14.83 1.67
CA LEU A 556 30.57 -15.02 3.10
C LEU A 556 30.73 -16.49 3.51
N LEU A 557 30.11 -17.44 2.78
CA LEU A 557 30.21 -18.87 3.07
C LEU A 557 31.65 -19.40 3.01
N GLU A 558 32.45 -18.86 2.09
CA GLU A 558 33.89 -19.12 2.00
C GLU A 558 34.63 -18.67 3.27
N ARG A 559 34.40 -17.44 3.75
CA ARG A 559 34.99 -16.94 5.01
C ARG A 559 34.54 -17.75 6.22
N LEU A 560 33.26 -18.09 6.29
CA LEU A 560 32.72 -18.87 7.41
C LEU A 560 33.34 -20.27 7.49
N SER A 561 33.68 -20.86 6.35
CA SER A 561 34.29 -22.19 6.29
C SER A 561 35.80 -22.18 6.58
N HIS A 562 36.42 -21.00 6.56
CA HIS A 562 37.84 -20.77 6.84
C HIS A 562 38.01 -19.53 7.75
N PRO A 563 37.55 -19.59 9.00
CA PRO A 563 37.76 -18.48 9.93
C PRO A 563 39.25 -18.31 10.20
N GLU A 564 39.78 -17.09 10.01
CA GLU A 564 41.17 -16.73 10.30
C GLU A 564 41.53 -16.83 11.79
#